data_AF-A0A7M2RI34-F1
#
_entry.id   AF-A0A7M2RI34-F1
#
_cell.length_a   1.000
_cell.length_b   1.000
_cell.length_c   1.000
_cell.angle_alpha   90.00
_cell.angle_beta   90.00
_cell.angle_gamma   90.00
#
_symmetry.space_group_name_H-M   'P 1'
#
loop_
_entity.id
_entity.type
_entity.pdbx_description
1 polymer ?
#
loop_
_entity_poly.entity_id
_entity_poly.type
_entity_poly.pdbx_seq_one_letter_code
_entity_poly.pdbx_strand_id
1 'polypeptide(L)'
;MKKCKYCGREISNSFEFCCNKCENNYTKNIEKAEGKIKYFIIGIIIGFLVMIYGVLSNSDFIIGGGIIVMGIVAAVLPFVTPETGALLGYQKSRIAGRILGILLIVVGIWVGFV
;
A
#
# COMPACT_ATOMS: atom_id res chain seq x y z
N MET A 1 16.62 -1.90 -21.86
CA MET A 1 17.10 -0.80 -21.00
C MET A 1 16.58 -1.03 -19.59
N LYS A 2 17.44 -1.01 -18.57
CA LYS A 2 17.01 -1.22 -17.16
C LYS A 2 16.44 0.10 -16.61
N LYS A 3 15.50 0.01 -15.67
CA LYS A 3 14.95 1.18 -14.97
C LYS A 3 15.46 1.24 -13.53
N CYS A 4 15.68 2.44 -13.02
CA CYS A 4 16.08 2.68 -11.64
C CYS A 4 15.00 2.18 -10.66
N LYS A 5 15.37 1.33 -9.71
CA LYS A 5 14.42 0.78 -8.71
C LYS A 5 13.68 1.85 -7.89
N TYR A 6 14.34 2.97 -7.60
CA TYR A 6 13.74 4.07 -6.83
C TYR A 6 12.87 5.03 -7.66
N CYS A 7 13.48 5.74 -8.63
CA CYS A 7 12.82 6.82 -9.39
C CYS A 7 12.20 6.39 -10.73
N GLY A 8 12.50 5.19 -11.23
CA GLY A 8 11.96 4.66 -12.48
C GLY A 8 12.55 5.24 -13.77
N ARG A 9 13.61 6.07 -13.70
CA ARG A 9 14.34 6.55 -14.90
C ARG A 9 15.08 5.42 -15.59
N GLU A 10 15.21 5.50 -16.91
CA GLU A 10 16.00 4.55 -17.69
C GLU A 10 17.49 4.72 -17.40
N ILE A 11 18.18 3.59 -17.24
CA ILE A 11 19.61 3.51 -16.98
C ILE A 11 20.24 2.76 -18.16
N SER A 12 21.27 3.37 -18.73
CA SER A 12 22.02 2.85 -19.88
C SER A 12 22.96 1.70 -19.52
N ASN A 13 23.34 1.58 -18.24
CA ASN A 13 24.26 0.56 -17.73
C ASN A 13 23.54 -0.51 -16.88
N SER A 14 24.26 -1.56 -16.49
CA SER A 14 23.72 -2.66 -15.66
C SER A 14 23.44 -2.28 -14.18
N PHE A 15 23.63 -1.01 -13.80
CA PHE A 15 23.39 -0.51 -12.44
C PHE A 15 21.89 -0.51 -12.08
N GLU A 16 21.57 -0.83 -10.82
CA GLU A 16 20.18 -0.87 -10.31
C GLU A 16 19.61 0.51 -9.95
N PHE A 17 20.50 1.50 -9.72
CA PHE A 17 20.15 2.87 -9.32
C PHE A 17 20.81 3.91 -10.22
N CYS A 18 20.14 5.04 -10.46
CA CYS A 18 20.68 6.11 -11.31
C CYS A 18 21.71 7.02 -10.60
N CYS A 19 21.74 7.03 -9.26
CA CYS A 19 22.71 7.78 -8.46
C CYS A 19 22.69 7.30 -6.99
N ASN A 20 23.78 7.57 -6.25
CA ASN A 20 23.91 7.21 -4.83
C ASN A 20 22.80 7.84 -3.94
N LYS A 21 22.25 9.00 -4.35
CA LYS A 21 21.09 9.61 -3.66
C LYS A 21 19.83 8.75 -3.75
N CYS A 22 19.58 8.09 -4.88
CA CYS A 22 18.44 7.19 -5.06
C CYS A 22 18.61 5.90 -4.25
N GLU A 23 19.82 5.36 -4.21
CA GLU A 23 20.17 4.18 -3.41
C GLU A 23 19.99 4.47 -1.90
N ASN A 24 20.60 5.53 -1.39
CA ASN A 24 20.48 5.90 0.03
C ASN A 24 19.02 6.19 0.44
N ASN A 25 18.23 6.85 -0.42
CA ASN A 25 16.81 7.04 -0.15
C ASN A 25 16.03 5.72 -0.19
N TYR A 26 16.35 4.81 -1.11
CA TYR A 26 15.69 3.52 -1.21
C TYR A 26 15.93 2.69 0.06
N THR A 27 17.19 2.55 0.48
CA THR A 27 17.57 1.80 1.69
C THR A 27 16.90 2.39 2.94
N LYS A 28 16.97 3.71 3.13
CA LYS A 28 16.28 4.38 4.26
C LYS A 28 14.77 4.18 4.26
N ASN A 29 14.14 4.12 3.09
CA ASN A 29 12.71 3.89 2.99
C ASN A 29 12.35 2.41 3.23
N ILE A 30 13.22 1.47 2.86
CA ILE A 30 13.05 0.04 3.16
C ILE A 30 13.21 -0.24 4.66
N GLU A 31 14.24 0.30 5.31
CA GLU A 31 14.42 0.13 6.77
C GLU A 31 13.23 0.69 7.56
N LYS A 32 12.72 1.86 7.16
CA LYS A 32 11.50 2.43 7.75
C LYS A 32 10.24 1.62 7.44
N ALA A 33 10.21 0.98 6.28
CA ALA A 33 9.11 0.12 5.87
C ALA A 33 9.06 -1.13 6.74
N GLU A 34 10.20 -1.79 6.98
CA GLU A 34 10.30 -3.03 7.75
C GLU A 34 9.71 -2.93 9.16
N GLY A 35 10.00 -1.84 9.88
CA GLY A 35 9.40 -1.57 11.20
C GLY A 35 7.88 -1.32 11.15
N LYS A 36 7.36 -0.86 10.01
CA LYS A 36 5.93 -0.53 9.82
C LYS A 36 5.11 -1.66 9.18
N ILE A 37 5.75 -2.66 8.57
CA ILE A 37 5.08 -3.84 7.97
C ILE A 37 4.26 -4.60 9.00
N LYS A 38 4.77 -4.74 10.24
CA LYS A 38 4.03 -5.41 11.32
C LYS A 38 2.69 -4.72 11.61
N TYR A 39 2.69 -3.39 11.70
CA TYR A 39 1.46 -2.61 11.90
C TYR A 39 0.50 -2.71 10.72
N PHE A 40 1.02 -2.82 9.49
CA PHE A 40 0.19 -3.05 8.32
C PHE A 40 -0.50 -4.41 8.39
N ILE A 41 0.22 -5.49 8.67
CA ILE A 41 -0.35 -6.84 8.82
C ILE A 41 -1.43 -6.85 9.91
N ILE A 42 -1.14 -6.25 11.07
CA ILE A 42 -2.11 -6.13 12.17
C ILE A 42 -3.36 -5.36 11.71
N GLY A 43 -3.18 -4.24 11.00
CA GLY A 43 -4.29 -3.44 10.49
C GLY A 43 -5.18 -4.19 9.50
N ILE A 44 -4.58 -4.99 8.60
CA ILE A 44 -5.33 -5.84 7.66
C ILE A 44 -6.10 -6.93 8.41
N ILE A 45 -5.49 -7.59 9.39
CA ILE A 45 -6.16 -8.60 10.23
C ILE A 45 -7.37 -8.00 10.95
N ILE A 46 -7.19 -6.82 11.58
CA ILE A 46 -8.27 -6.12 12.28
C ILE A 46 -9.40 -5.77 11.31
N GLY A 47 -9.10 -5.19 10.14
CA GLY A 47 -10.10 -4.87 9.13
C GLY A 47 -10.88 -6.11 8.68
N PHE A 48 -10.20 -7.26 8.56
CA PHE A 48 -10.83 -8.52 8.14
C PHE A 48 -11.75 -9.08 9.23
N LEU A 49 -11.33 -9.01 10.50
CA LEU A 49 -12.16 -9.41 11.64
C LEU A 49 -13.43 -8.55 11.74
N VAL A 50 -13.32 -7.23 11.55
CA VAL A 50 -14.48 -6.32 11.54
C VAL A 50 -15.43 -6.69 10.38
N MET A 51 -14.88 -6.99 9.21
CA MET A 51 -15.69 -7.36 8.05
C MET A 51 -16.42 -8.70 8.28
N ILE A 52 -15.75 -9.72 8.82
CA ILE A 52 -16.39 -11.00 9.21
C ILE A 52 -17.51 -10.74 10.23
N TYR A 53 -17.25 -9.91 11.23
CA TYR A 53 -18.24 -9.58 12.25
C TYR A 53 -19.46 -8.87 11.65
N GLY A 54 -19.24 -7.98 10.67
CA GLY A 54 -20.33 -7.32 9.93
C GLY A 54 -21.20 -8.30 9.17
N VAL A 55 -20.60 -9.28 8.50
CA VAL A 55 -21.33 -10.35 7.80
C VAL A 55 -22.13 -11.21 8.78
N LEU A 56 -21.52 -11.63 9.89
CA LEU A 56 -22.21 -12.43 10.92
C LEU A 56 -23.39 -11.68 11.56
N SER A 57 -23.23 -10.37 11.74
CA SER A 57 -24.24 -9.50 12.35
C SER A 57 -25.27 -8.97 11.35
N ASN A 58 -25.15 -9.31 10.06
CA ASN A 58 -25.97 -8.78 8.95
C ASN A 58 -26.08 -7.24 8.97
N SER A 59 -24.96 -6.56 9.21
CA SER A 59 -24.91 -5.09 9.28
C SER A 59 -23.97 -4.52 8.22
N ASP A 60 -24.56 -3.96 7.17
CA ASP A 60 -23.81 -3.33 6.06
C ASP A 60 -22.95 -2.16 6.54
N PHE A 61 -23.39 -1.44 7.57
CA PHE A 61 -22.61 -0.40 8.24
C PHE A 61 -21.28 -0.92 8.80
N ILE A 62 -21.30 -2.09 9.45
CA ILE A 62 -20.09 -2.71 10.03
C ILE A 62 -19.19 -3.26 8.92
N ILE A 63 -19.79 -3.84 7.86
CA ILE A 63 -19.06 -4.31 6.67
C ILE A 63 -18.33 -3.13 6.01
N GLY A 64 -19.03 -2.02 5.76
CA GLY A 64 -18.47 -0.77 5.24
C GLY A 64 -17.37 -0.21 6.14
N GLY A 65 -17.56 -0.26 7.45
CA GLY A 65 -16.53 0.09 8.45
C GLY A 65 -15.24 -0.74 8.31
N GLY A 66 -15.36 -2.05 8.14
CA GLY A 66 -14.20 -2.94 7.90
C GLY A 66 -13.43 -2.57 6.62
N ILE A 67 -14.16 -2.26 5.54
CA ILE A 67 -13.58 -1.82 4.27
C ILE A 67 -12.87 -0.47 4.42
N ILE A 68 -13.45 0.48 5.15
CA ILE A 68 -12.82 1.78 5.43
C ILE A 68 -11.52 1.61 6.24
N VAL A 69 -11.54 0.77 7.28
CA VAL A 69 -10.33 0.48 8.08
C VAL A 69 -9.23 -0.10 7.20
N MET A 70 -9.55 -1.06 6.32
CA MET A 70 -8.58 -1.58 5.35
C MET A 70 -8.07 -0.50 4.39
N GLY A 71 -8.95 0.35 3.88
CA GLY A 71 -8.60 1.46 2.98
C GLY A 71 -7.64 2.47 3.63
N ILE A 72 -7.88 2.82 4.90
CA ILE A 72 -6.99 3.69 5.69
C ILE A 72 -5.62 3.03 5.86
N VAL A 73 -5.58 1.74 6.23
CA VAL A 73 -4.33 0.99 6.40
C VAL A 73 -3.54 0.97 5.09
N ALA A 74 -4.19 0.74 3.95
CA ALA A 74 -3.57 0.77 2.62
C ALA A 74 -3.10 2.18 2.19
N ALA A 75 -3.84 3.23 2.54
CA ALA A 75 -3.49 4.61 2.18
C ALA A 75 -2.33 5.17 3.04
N VAL A 76 -2.31 4.88 4.34
CA VAL A 76 -1.27 5.35 5.26
C VAL A 76 0.02 4.56 5.06
N LEU A 77 -0.13 3.24 4.87
CA LEU A 77 0.96 2.28 4.71
C LEU A 77 0.82 1.55 3.37
N PRO A 78 1.12 2.23 2.23
CA PRO A 78 1.11 1.62 0.91
C PRO A 78 2.31 0.67 0.76
N PHE A 79 2.25 -0.47 1.45
CA PHE A 79 3.14 -1.61 1.23
C PHE A 79 2.69 -2.32 -0.02
N VAL A 80 3.05 -1.72 -1.15
CA VAL A 80 2.85 -2.36 -2.43
C VAL A 80 3.86 -3.50 -2.55
N THR A 81 3.38 -4.68 -2.99
CA THR A 81 4.20 -5.88 -3.10
C THR A 81 5.49 -5.59 -3.89
N PRO A 82 6.62 -6.22 -3.51
CA PRO A 82 7.92 -5.98 -4.17
C PRO A 82 7.86 -6.27 -5.67
N GLU A 83 7.01 -7.23 -6.06
CA GLU A 83 6.61 -7.56 -7.44
C GLU A 83 6.17 -6.32 -8.24
N THR A 84 5.25 -5.53 -7.69
CA THR A 84 4.68 -4.34 -8.32
C THR A 84 5.64 -3.13 -8.23
N GLY A 85 6.44 -3.06 -7.16
CA GLY A 85 7.53 -2.09 -7.03
C GLY A 85 8.64 -2.26 -8.07
N ALA A 86 8.95 -3.50 -8.46
CA ALA A 86 9.95 -3.82 -9.48
C ALA A 86 9.50 -3.43 -10.90
N LEU A 87 8.20 -3.51 -11.19
CA LEU A 87 7.62 -3.17 -12.49
C LEU A 87 7.44 -1.66 -12.72
N LEU A 88 6.97 -0.94 -11.69
CA LEU A 88 6.61 0.49 -11.80
C LEU A 88 7.65 1.46 -11.22
N GLY A 89 8.61 0.95 -10.44
CA GLY A 89 9.51 1.75 -9.61
C GLY A 89 8.90 2.09 -8.26
N TYR A 90 9.72 2.06 -7.20
CA TYR A 90 9.29 2.22 -5.81
C TYR A 90 8.43 3.47 -5.56
N GLN A 91 8.82 4.62 -6.14
CA GLN A 91 8.10 5.88 -5.94
C GLN A 91 6.69 5.87 -6.56
N LYS A 92 6.55 5.38 -7.80
CA LYS A 92 5.27 5.33 -8.50
C LYS A 92 4.33 4.30 -7.90
N SER A 93 4.89 3.15 -7.54
CA SER A 93 4.18 2.07 -6.85
C SER A 93 3.55 2.56 -5.55
N ARG A 94 4.28 3.31 -4.73
CA ARG A 94 3.76 3.88 -3.49
C ARG A 94 2.60 4.86 -3.68
N ILE A 95 2.63 5.66 -4.74
CA ILE A 95 1.53 6.58 -5.08
C ILE A 95 0.30 5.79 -5.52
N ALA A 96 0.48 4.78 -6.36
CA ALA A 96 -0.61 3.91 -6.78
C ALA A 96 -1.28 3.22 -5.58
N GLY A 97 -0.50 2.70 -4.63
CA GLY A 97 -1.05 2.11 -3.40
C GLY A 97 -1.89 3.08 -2.57
N ARG A 98 -1.50 4.36 -2.50
CA ARG A 98 -2.31 5.38 -1.80
C ARG A 98 -3.63 5.65 -2.50
N ILE A 99 -3.61 5.77 -3.83
CA ILE A 99 -4.82 5.99 -4.63
C ILE A 99 -5.78 4.81 -4.45
N LEU A 100 -5.25 3.58 -4.48
CA LEU A 100 -6.03 2.37 -4.23
C LEU A 100 -6.66 2.36 -2.83
N GLY A 101 -5.91 2.75 -1.80
CA GLY A 101 -6.43 2.87 -0.44
C GLY A 101 -7.56 3.90 -0.31
N ILE A 102 -7.43 5.06 -0.97
CA ILE A 102 -8.48 6.09 -0.99
C ILE A 102 -9.74 5.58 -1.70
N LEU A 103 -9.58 4.88 -2.82
CA LEU A 103 -10.71 4.26 -3.53
C LEU A 103 -11.46 3.27 -2.63
N LEU A 104 -10.75 2.45 -1.86
CA LEU A 104 -11.37 1.53 -0.90
C LEU A 104 -12.19 2.27 0.17
N ILE A 105 -11.72 3.43 0.65
CA ILE A 105 -12.49 4.24 1.60
C ILE A 105 -13.80 4.71 0.98
N VAL A 106 -13.78 5.19 -0.26
CA VAL A 106 -15.00 5.63 -0.97
C VAL A 106 -15.98 4.48 -1.12
N VAL A 107 -15.50 3.30 -1.51
CA VAL A 107 -16.32 2.09 -1.63
C VAL A 107 -16.89 1.68 -0.26
N GLY A 108 -16.10 1.74 0.80
CA GLY A 108 -16.57 1.39 2.14
C GLY A 108 -17.64 2.34 2.66
N ILE A 109 -17.56 3.64 2.35
CA ILE A 109 -18.62 4.61 2.65
C ILE A 109 -19.88 4.28 1.85
N TRP A 110 -19.75 3.95 0.56
CA TRP A 110 -20.90 3.56 -0.25
C TRP A 110 -21.60 2.33 0.34
N VAL A 111 -20.86 1.27 0.63
CA VAL A 111 -21.42 0.02 1.20
C VAL A 111 -22.03 0.23 2.59
N GLY A 112 -21.45 1.11 3.41
CA GLY A 112 -21.92 1.34 4.78
C GLY A 112 -23.17 2.22 4.90
N PHE A 113 -23.50 3.00 3.86
CA PHE A 113 -24.52 4.05 3.93
C PHE A 113 -25.56 4.04 2.80
N VAL A 114 -25.34 3.26 1.73
CA VAL A 114 -26.27 3.08 0.60
C VAL A 114 -26.85 1.68 0.64
#